data_AF-A0A9D5KFD4-F1
#
_entry.id   AF-A0A9D5KFD4-F1
#
_cell.length_a   1.000
_cell.length_b   1.000
_cell.length_c   1.000
_cell.angle_alpha   90.00
_cell.angle_beta   90.00
_cell.angle_gamma   90.00
#
_symmetry.space_group_name_H-M   'P 1'
#
loop_
_entity.id
_entity.type
_entity.pdbx_description
1 polymer ?
#
loop_
_entity_poly.entity_id
_entity_poly.type
_entity_poly.pdbx_seq_one_letter_code
_entity_poly.pdbx_strand_id
1 'polypeptide(L)'
;MPTGIAGRYPGAGRIDLSGQSLRDAVGYIVAPFGDSVSGISLDNAWERHWSTLSAGVESSAAPDIKNLSVVFALLTEMRYTVFSLEPFTCDALQALSGLSVVVIAAVLHFPKRDVNPFSQADLGVQSFALISPRSKDIALHVVTTTTAQGELCAVRLHDGLVLQGGSRESLVGPVFPSSGGDGPSEYCQIVGNFAVTRLPRFEIEAHIEEWFARVPYTQATPSVVPVGQ
;
A
#
# COMPACT_ATOMS: atom_id res chain seq x y z
N MET A 1 17.85 -10.75 -2.23
CA MET A 1 17.70 -9.29 -2.07
C MET A 1 17.37 -9.02 -0.62
N PRO A 2 18.02 -8.06 0.06
CA PRO A 2 17.60 -7.68 1.41
C PRO A 2 16.17 -7.15 1.33
N THR A 3 15.28 -7.75 2.12
CA THR A 3 13.93 -7.22 2.30
C THR A 3 14.08 -5.90 3.05
N GLY A 4 13.63 -4.79 2.46
CA GLY A 4 13.66 -3.47 3.12
C GLY A 4 12.90 -3.49 4.46
N ILE A 5 12.73 -2.34 5.11
CA ILE A 5 12.01 -2.26 6.40
C ILE A 5 10.62 -2.91 6.35
N ALA A 6 9.94 -2.85 5.20
CA ALA A 6 8.67 -3.53 4.99
C ALA A 6 8.71 -5.05 5.22
N GLY A 7 9.84 -5.72 4.97
CA GLY A 7 10.00 -7.16 5.27
C GLY A 7 10.19 -7.49 6.74
N ARG A 8 10.32 -6.48 7.61
CA ARG A 8 10.40 -6.63 9.07
C ARG A 8 9.05 -6.38 9.76
N TYR A 9 7.98 -6.20 8.99
CA TYR A 9 6.64 -6.00 9.53
C TYR A 9 6.22 -7.20 10.40
N PRO A 10 5.86 -7.01 11.67
CA PRO A 10 5.58 -8.14 12.57
C PRO A 10 4.14 -8.68 12.47
N GLY A 11 3.25 -8.02 11.73
CA GLY A 11 1.84 -8.42 11.59
C GLY A 11 1.59 -9.44 10.48
N ALA A 12 0.36 -9.93 10.36
CA ALA A 12 -0.04 -10.91 9.34
C ALA A 12 -0.01 -10.38 7.89
N GLY A 13 0.30 -9.10 7.69
CA GLY A 13 0.43 -8.49 6.38
C GLY A 13 -0.86 -7.93 5.81
N ARG A 14 -2.00 -8.51 6.16
CA ARG A 14 -3.35 -8.06 5.77
C ARG A 14 -4.01 -7.30 6.93
N ILE A 15 -4.54 -6.12 6.64
CA ILE A 15 -5.20 -5.23 7.61
C ILE A 15 -6.59 -4.88 7.08
N ASP A 16 -7.63 -5.22 7.85
CA ASP A 16 -9.01 -4.84 7.53
C ASP A 16 -9.24 -3.35 7.81
N LEU A 17 -10.19 -2.74 7.09
CA LEU A 17 -10.51 -1.31 7.26
C LEU A 17 -11.37 -0.99 8.49
N SER A 18 -11.57 -1.94 9.41
CA SER A 18 -12.25 -1.66 10.68
C SER A 18 -11.42 -0.70 11.53
N GLY A 19 -12.06 0.17 12.31
CA GLY A 19 -11.34 1.13 13.15
C GLY A 19 -10.38 0.45 14.13
N GLN A 20 -10.80 -0.68 14.72
CA GLN A 20 -9.95 -1.45 15.63
C GLN A 20 -8.73 -2.06 14.92
N SER A 21 -8.94 -2.71 13.77
CA SER A 21 -7.85 -3.32 12.99
C SER A 21 -6.83 -2.27 12.54
N LEU A 22 -7.29 -1.10 12.11
CA LEU A 22 -6.44 0.02 11.72
C LEU A 22 -5.67 0.62 12.89
N ARG A 23 -6.32 0.78 14.06
CA ARG A 23 -5.67 1.22 15.30
C ARG A 23 -4.55 0.27 15.69
N ASP A 24 -4.82 -1.04 15.73
CA ASP A 24 -3.83 -2.05 16.07
C ASP A 24 -2.67 -2.08 15.06
N ALA A 25 -2.98 -1.84 13.78
CA ALA A 25 -1.98 -1.77 12.72
C ALA A 25 -0.96 -0.63 12.90
N VAL A 26 -1.32 0.50 13.53
CA VAL A 26 -0.38 1.63 13.72
C VAL A 26 0.87 1.18 14.47
N GLY A 27 0.69 0.44 15.57
CA GLY A 27 1.80 -0.09 16.37
C GLY A 27 2.71 -1.00 15.54
N TYR A 28 2.12 -1.86 14.71
CA TYR A 28 2.87 -2.75 13.83
C TYR A 28 3.55 -2.03 12.66
N ILE A 29 2.98 -0.93 12.16
CA ILE A 29 3.58 -0.12 11.08
C ILE A 29 4.83 0.59 11.58
N VAL A 30 4.82 1.09 12.82
CA VAL A 30 5.97 1.84 13.37
C VAL A 30 7.06 0.94 13.97
N ALA A 31 6.71 -0.25 14.44
CA ALA A 31 7.67 -1.18 15.06
C ALA A 31 8.91 -1.52 14.20
N PRO A 32 8.80 -1.72 12.86
CA PRO A 32 9.94 -1.93 11.97
C PRO A 32 10.99 -0.80 11.97
N PHE A 33 10.60 0.41 12.39
CA PHE A 33 11.50 1.56 12.53
C PHE A 33 12.20 1.62 13.90
N GLY A 34 11.96 0.63 14.77
CA GLY A 34 12.51 0.57 16.13
C GLY A 34 11.67 1.31 17.17
N ASP A 35 10.46 1.72 16.82
CA ASP A 35 9.58 2.50 17.68
C ASP A 35 8.54 1.65 18.39
N SER A 36 8.11 2.14 19.55
CA SER A 36 6.98 1.57 20.29
C SER A 36 6.00 2.67 20.61
N VAL A 37 4.71 2.44 20.37
CA VAL A 37 3.64 3.32 20.83
C VAL A 37 3.08 2.74 22.11
N SER A 38 3.05 3.52 23.19
CA SER A 38 2.33 3.10 24.39
C SER A 38 0.83 3.09 24.10
N GLY A 39 0.12 2.03 24.54
CA GLY A 39 -1.32 1.89 24.28
C GLY A 39 -2.11 3.14 24.68
N ILE A 40 -1.84 3.71 25.86
CA ILE A 40 -2.52 4.92 26.35
C ILE A 40 -2.31 6.13 25.43
N SER A 41 -1.10 6.31 24.87
CA SER A 41 -0.83 7.44 23.97
C SER A 41 -1.52 7.24 22.62
N LEU A 42 -1.54 6.01 22.12
CA LEU A 42 -2.24 5.67 20.89
C LEU A 42 -3.73 5.92 21.03
N ASP A 43 -4.32 5.51 22.16
CA ASP A 43 -5.76 5.60 22.41
C ASP A 43 -6.22 7.05 22.46
N ASN A 44 -5.52 7.90 23.21
CA ASN A 44 -5.84 9.31 23.30
C ASN A 44 -5.66 10.05 21.97
N ALA A 45 -4.67 9.68 21.16
CA ALA A 45 -4.48 10.28 19.85
C ALA A 45 -5.52 9.78 18.83
N TRP A 46 -5.81 8.48 18.86
CA TRP A 46 -6.85 7.85 18.04
C TRP A 46 -8.21 8.49 18.29
N GLU A 47 -8.65 8.61 19.54
CA GLU A 47 -9.94 9.21 19.89
C GLU A 47 -10.04 10.69 19.47
N ARG A 48 -8.95 11.47 19.55
CA ARG A 48 -8.92 12.87 19.09
C ARG A 48 -9.16 12.97 17.58
N HIS A 49 -8.45 12.18 16.78
CA HIS A 49 -8.62 12.20 15.32
C HIS A 49 -9.95 11.57 14.89
N TRP A 50 -10.37 10.51 15.57
CA TRP A 50 -11.62 9.82 15.31
C TRP A 50 -12.83 10.72 15.57
N SER A 51 -12.92 11.37 16.73
CA SER A 51 -14.01 12.29 17.08
C SER A 51 -14.16 13.47 16.11
N THR A 52 -13.05 13.89 15.50
CA THR A 52 -13.03 14.95 14.48
C THR A 52 -13.64 14.48 13.15
N LEU A 53 -13.54 13.19 12.82
CA LEU A 53 -14.06 12.58 11.59
C LEU A 53 -15.46 11.95 11.77
N SER A 54 -15.80 11.50 12.97
CA SER A 54 -17.05 10.79 13.29
C SER A 54 -18.27 11.70 13.51
N ALA A 55 -18.16 13.01 13.26
CA ALA A 55 -19.31 13.93 13.29
C ALA A 55 -20.37 13.62 12.20
N GLY A 56 -20.21 12.53 11.43
CA GLY A 56 -21.20 12.07 10.45
C GLY A 56 -21.14 10.59 10.01
N VAL A 57 -20.53 9.65 10.76
CA VAL A 57 -20.47 8.22 10.34
C VAL A 57 -20.66 7.23 11.51
N GLU A 58 -21.38 6.15 11.21
CA GLU A 58 -21.74 4.99 12.04
C GLU A 58 -20.54 4.24 12.66
N SER A 59 -20.80 3.55 13.77
CA SER A 59 -19.95 2.62 14.55
C SER A 59 -18.50 2.36 14.08
N SER A 60 -17.55 2.54 15.01
CA SER A 60 -16.10 2.22 14.86
C SER A 60 -15.77 0.78 14.44
N ALA A 61 -16.75 -0.12 14.50
CA ALA A 61 -16.59 -1.51 14.09
C ALA A 61 -16.76 -1.73 12.57
N ALA A 62 -17.39 -0.80 11.84
CA ALA A 62 -17.65 -0.97 10.42
C ALA A 62 -16.44 -0.56 9.55
N PRO A 63 -16.12 -1.31 8.48
CA PRO A 63 -15.04 -0.96 7.56
C PRO A 63 -15.40 0.24 6.68
N ASP A 64 -14.60 1.30 6.72
CA ASP A 64 -14.74 2.50 5.88
C ASP A 64 -13.35 2.99 5.42
N ILE A 65 -13.23 3.38 4.15
CA ILE A 65 -11.99 3.97 3.60
C ILE A 65 -11.64 5.29 4.26
N LYS A 66 -12.63 6.02 4.80
CA LYS A 66 -12.41 7.25 5.59
C LYS A 66 -11.57 6.98 6.84
N ASN A 67 -11.60 5.76 7.39
CA ASN A 67 -10.80 5.40 8.56
C ASN A 67 -9.29 5.49 8.29
N LEU A 68 -8.85 5.41 7.03
CA LEU A 68 -7.45 5.60 6.64
C LEU A 68 -6.96 7.02 6.94
N SER A 69 -7.84 8.03 6.82
CA SER A 69 -7.46 9.42 7.11
C SER A 69 -7.06 9.61 8.58
N VAL A 70 -7.70 8.87 9.51
CA VAL A 70 -7.34 8.84 10.93
C VAL A 70 -5.91 8.31 11.10
N VAL A 71 -5.59 7.21 10.41
CA VAL A 71 -4.26 6.58 10.46
C VAL A 71 -3.21 7.54 9.92
N PHE A 72 -3.46 8.20 8.79
CA PHE A 72 -2.51 9.14 8.18
C PHE A 72 -2.28 10.38 9.05
N ALA A 73 -3.34 10.95 9.62
CA ALA A 73 -3.24 12.09 10.53
C ALA A 73 -2.43 11.72 11.79
N LEU A 74 -2.68 10.55 12.36
CA LEU A 74 -1.95 10.05 13.52
C LEU A 74 -0.47 9.82 13.23
N LEU A 75 -0.15 9.13 12.13
CA LEU A 75 1.25 8.91 11.70
C LEU A 75 1.97 10.24 11.47
N THR A 76 1.27 11.23 10.91
CA THR A 76 1.81 12.59 10.71
C THR A 76 2.07 13.30 12.05
N GLU A 77 1.15 13.21 13.01
CA GLU A 77 1.36 13.75 14.38
C GLU A 77 2.57 13.09 15.06
N MET A 78 2.78 11.80 14.79
CA MET A 78 3.95 11.04 15.24
C MET A 78 5.24 11.33 14.44
N ARG A 79 5.21 12.33 13.55
CA ARG A 79 6.34 12.77 12.70
C ARG A 79 6.82 11.75 11.68
N TYR A 80 5.93 10.90 11.18
CA TYR A 80 6.20 10.09 9.99
C TYR A 80 5.76 10.86 8.74
N THR A 81 6.52 10.67 7.66
CA THR A 81 6.12 11.07 6.31
C THR A 81 5.22 9.98 5.75
N VAL A 82 4.00 10.35 5.34
CA VAL A 82 3.05 9.47 4.64
C VAL A 82 2.83 10.00 3.23
N PHE A 83 2.99 9.15 2.22
CA PHE A 83 2.88 9.55 0.81
C PHE A 83 2.40 8.40 -0.09
N SER A 84 1.87 8.70 -1.27
CA SER A 84 1.68 7.75 -2.36
C SER A 84 2.75 7.94 -3.43
N LEU A 85 3.03 6.87 -4.17
CA LEU A 85 3.89 6.92 -5.35
C LEU A 85 3.04 6.96 -6.61
N GLU A 86 3.37 7.88 -7.51
CA GLU A 86 2.73 8.01 -8.82
C GLU A 86 3.78 8.17 -9.95
N PRO A 87 3.90 7.20 -10.89
CA PRO A 87 3.14 5.95 -10.97
C PRO A 87 3.60 4.89 -9.97
N PHE A 88 2.67 4.02 -9.54
CA PHE A 88 2.96 2.88 -8.66
C PHE A 88 3.37 1.65 -9.47
N THR A 89 4.65 1.57 -9.85
CA THR A 89 5.21 0.49 -10.66
C THR A 89 6.15 -0.40 -9.85
N CYS A 90 6.53 -1.55 -10.41
CA CYS A 90 7.56 -2.40 -9.81
C CYS A 90 8.91 -1.70 -9.70
N ASP A 91 9.31 -0.93 -10.73
CA ASP A 91 10.54 -0.16 -10.70
C ASP A 91 10.52 0.90 -9.58
N ALA A 92 9.37 1.56 -9.37
CA ALA A 92 9.19 2.49 -8.25
C ALA A 92 9.31 1.80 -6.88
N LEU A 93 8.73 0.60 -6.73
CA LEU A 93 8.89 -0.20 -5.52
C LEU A 93 10.34 -0.65 -5.29
N GLN A 94 11.07 -0.98 -6.37
CA GLN A 94 12.49 -1.32 -6.28
C GLN A 94 13.33 -0.11 -5.87
N ALA A 95 13.03 1.08 -6.38
CA ALA A 95 13.69 2.31 -5.95
C ALA A 95 13.51 2.57 -4.44
N LEU A 96 12.35 2.21 -3.87
CA LEU A 96 12.14 2.30 -2.41
C LEU A 96 12.83 1.21 -1.59
N SER A 97 13.25 0.09 -2.20
CA SER A 97 13.80 -1.06 -1.46
C SER A 97 15.13 -0.76 -0.74
N GLY A 98 15.85 0.28 -1.17
CA GLY A 98 17.05 0.79 -0.51
C GLY A 98 16.77 1.72 0.68
N LEU A 99 15.51 2.10 0.90
CA LEU A 99 15.13 3.07 1.92
C LEU A 99 14.44 2.42 3.13
N SER A 100 14.47 3.17 4.22
CA SER A 100 13.72 2.91 5.45
C SER A 100 12.24 3.22 5.22
N VAL A 101 11.51 2.38 4.48
CA VAL A 101 10.11 2.62 4.08
C VAL A 101 9.27 1.36 4.27
N VAL A 102 8.02 1.55 4.74
CA VAL A 102 6.96 0.53 4.72
C VAL A 102 5.96 0.91 3.64
N VAL A 103 5.75 0.06 2.64
CA VAL A 103 4.79 0.28 1.55
C VAL A 103 3.55 -0.58 1.77
N ILE A 104 2.37 0.04 1.64
CA ILE A 104 1.07 -0.58 1.85
C ILE A 104 0.23 -0.39 0.60
N ALA A 105 -0.29 -1.49 0.05
CA ALA A 105 -1.21 -1.49 -1.07
C ALA A 105 -2.66 -1.68 -0.58
N ALA A 106 -3.59 -0.86 -1.06
CA ALA A 106 -5.02 -1.08 -0.87
C ALA A 106 -5.52 -2.00 -1.98
N VAL A 107 -5.96 -3.20 -1.59
CA VAL A 107 -6.37 -4.26 -2.51
C VAL A 107 -7.87 -4.49 -2.37
N LEU A 108 -8.58 -4.37 -3.49
CA LEU A 108 -9.97 -4.77 -3.63
C LEU A 108 -10.02 -6.27 -3.96
N HIS A 109 -10.73 -7.05 -3.15
CA HIS A 109 -10.89 -8.49 -3.30
C HIS A 109 -12.24 -8.84 -3.93
N PHE A 110 -12.25 -9.82 -4.83
CA PHE A 110 -13.46 -10.32 -5.49
C PHE A 110 -13.71 -11.80 -5.15
N PRO A 111 -14.01 -12.15 -3.88
CA PRO A 111 -14.33 -13.52 -3.53
C PRO A 111 -15.65 -13.89 -4.23
N LYS A 112 -15.62 -14.93 -5.07
CA LYS A 112 -16.82 -15.53 -5.71
C LYS A 112 -17.49 -14.69 -6.82
N ARG A 113 -16.76 -13.78 -7.49
CA ARG A 113 -17.31 -13.03 -8.65
C ARG A 113 -16.53 -13.36 -9.92
N ASP A 114 -17.26 -13.58 -11.02
CA ASP A 114 -16.70 -13.56 -12.38
C ASP A 114 -16.37 -12.11 -12.73
N VAL A 115 -15.18 -11.68 -12.33
CA VAL A 115 -14.56 -10.46 -12.84
C VAL A 115 -13.67 -10.89 -13.98
N ASN A 116 -13.96 -10.43 -15.19
CA ASN A 116 -13.08 -10.70 -16.32
C ASN A 116 -11.79 -9.90 -16.13
N PRO A 117 -10.62 -10.55 -15.97
CA PRO A 117 -9.35 -9.84 -16.04
C PRO A 117 -9.25 -9.16 -17.41
N PHE A 118 -8.79 -7.92 -17.44
CA PHE A 118 -8.53 -7.25 -18.72
C PHE A 118 -7.50 -8.07 -19.50
N SER A 119 -7.76 -8.33 -20.78
CA SER A 119 -6.85 -9.12 -21.60
C SER A 119 -5.57 -8.31 -21.84
N GLN A 120 -4.41 -8.97 -21.86
CA GLN A 120 -3.14 -8.28 -22.13
C GLN A 120 -3.13 -7.56 -23.50
N ALA A 121 -3.98 -7.97 -24.44
CA ALA A 121 -4.13 -7.33 -25.74
C ALA A 121 -4.77 -5.92 -25.67
N ASP A 122 -5.44 -5.59 -24.56
CA ASP A 122 -6.07 -4.29 -24.33
C ASP A 122 -5.16 -3.31 -23.54
N LEU A 123 -3.98 -3.75 -23.09
CA LEU A 123 -3.03 -2.99 -22.24
C LEU A 123 -2.39 -1.76 -22.92
N GLY A 124 -2.59 -1.59 -24.24
CA GLY A 124 -1.79 -0.64 -25.03
C GLY A 124 -2.18 0.84 -24.93
N VAL A 125 -3.38 1.20 -24.47
CA VAL A 125 -3.86 2.60 -24.66
C VAL A 125 -4.82 3.11 -23.56
N GLN A 126 -5.35 2.28 -22.65
CA GLN A 126 -6.47 2.70 -21.80
C GLN A 126 -6.11 2.92 -20.33
N SER A 127 -6.65 4.02 -19.78
CA SER A 127 -6.81 4.19 -18.33
C SER A 127 -7.67 3.04 -17.82
N PHE A 128 -7.10 2.16 -16.99
CA PHE A 128 -7.85 1.04 -16.40
C PHE A 128 -8.97 1.62 -15.53
N ALA A 129 -10.21 1.29 -15.87
CA ALA A 129 -11.33 1.66 -15.03
C ALA A 129 -11.18 0.97 -13.67
N LEU A 130 -10.98 1.77 -12.62
CA LEU A 130 -11.07 1.29 -11.25
C LEU A 130 -12.50 0.79 -11.04
N ILE A 131 -12.63 -0.47 -10.64
CA ILE A 131 -13.94 -1.02 -10.31
C ILE A 131 -14.37 -0.35 -9.01
N SER A 132 -15.58 0.23 -8.99
CA SER A 132 -16.08 0.96 -7.82
C SER A 132 -15.97 0.11 -6.55
N PRO A 133 -15.04 0.46 -5.64
CA PRO A 133 -14.73 -0.38 -4.51
C PRO A 133 -15.81 -0.22 -3.43
N ARG A 134 -16.14 -1.31 -2.75
CA ARG A 134 -16.91 -1.27 -1.51
C ARG A 134 -15.94 -1.47 -0.35
N SER A 135 -16.00 -0.63 0.68
CA SER A 135 -15.03 -0.64 1.79
C SER A 135 -14.85 -2.02 2.43
N LYS A 136 -15.92 -2.82 2.54
CA LYS A 136 -15.86 -4.19 3.08
C LYS A 136 -15.10 -5.21 2.21
N ASP A 137 -14.92 -4.90 0.93
CA ASP A 137 -14.22 -5.74 -0.05
C ASP A 137 -12.74 -5.29 -0.17
N ILE A 138 -12.33 -4.20 0.50
CA ILE A 138 -10.95 -3.69 0.50
C ILE A 138 -10.21 -4.16 1.74
N ALA A 139 -8.97 -4.61 1.57
CA ALA A 139 -8.01 -4.80 2.65
C ALA A 139 -6.69 -4.10 2.30
N LEU A 140 -5.94 -3.69 3.33
CA LEU A 140 -4.59 -3.18 3.14
C LEU A 140 -3.58 -4.30 3.27
N HIS A 141 -2.53 -4.22 2.45
CA HIS A 141 -1.50 -5.25 2.39
C HIS A 141 -0.11 -4.63 2.42
N VAL A 142 0.76 -5.14 3.29
CA VAL A 142 2.15 -4.71 3.34
C VAL A 142 2.94 -5.37 2.22
N VAL A 143 3.61 -4.56 1.39
CA VAL A 143 4.50 -5.04 0.32
C VAL A 143 5.84 -5.44 0.93
N THR A 144 6.28 -6.69 0.77
CA THR A 144 7.54 -7.17 1.39
C THR A 144 8.71 -7.18 0.42
N THR A 145 8.48 -7.69 -0.79
CA THR A 145 9.55 -7.93 -1.75
C THR A 145 9.06 -7.72 -3.16
N THR A 146 9.91 -7.07 -3.96
CA THR A 146 9.75 -6.96 -5.40
C THR A 146 10.89 -7.70 -6.06
N THR A 147 10.58 -8.70 -6.89
CA THR A 147 11.57 -9.49 -7.62
C THR A 147 11.37 -9.32 -9.12
N ALA A 148 12.38 -8.77 -9.80
CA ALA A 148 12.42 -8.77 -11.26
C ALA A 148 12.70 -10.19 -11.79
N GLN A 149 11.99 -10.58 -12.84
CA GLN A 149 12.11 -11.83 -13.59
C GLN A 149 12.12 -11.52 -15.09
N GLY A 150 13.23 -10.94 -15.57
CA GLY A 150 13.30 -10.42 -16.94
C GLY A 150 12.42 -9.19 -17.11
N GLU A 151 11.48 -9.22 -18.06
CA GLU A 151 10.49 -8.14 -18.28
C GLU A 151 9.31 -8.21 -17.30
N LEU A 152 9.13 -9.36 -16.65
CA LEU A 152 8.11 -9.54 -15.62
C LEU A 152 8.65 -9.16 -14.26
N CYS A 153 7.74 -8.76 -13.40
CA CYS A 153 8.00 -8.49 -12.02
C CYS A 153 6.98 -9.24 -11.16
N ALA A 154 7.45 -9.81 -10.06
CA ALA A 154 6.59 -10.32 -9.00
C ALA A 154 6.74 -9.44 -7.75
N VAL A 155 5.62 -8.89 -7.29
CA VAL A 155 5.54 -8.25 -5.97
C VAL A 155 4.86 -9.21 -5.03
N ARG A 156 5.49 -9.46 -3.88
CA ARG A 156 4.95 -10.29 -2.82
C ARG A 156 4.48 -9.40 -1.69
N LEU A 157 3.26 -9.66 -1.24
CA LEU A 157 2.67 -9.08 -0.05
C LEU A 157 2.94 -9.99 1.14
N HIS A 158 2.91 -9.41 2.34
CA HIS A 158 3.30 -10.08 3.56
C HIS A 158 2.34 -11.22 3.95
N ASP A 159 1.09 -11.17 3.52
CA ASP A 159 0.11 -12.24 3.71
C ASP A 159 0.30 -13.43 2.73
N GLY A 160 1.31 -13.35 1.86
CA GLY A 160 1.65 -14.37 0.87
C GLY A 160 1.04 -14.11 -0.51
N LEU A 161 0.20 -13.09 -0.68
CA LEU A 161 -0.36 -12.74 -1.98
C LEU A 161 0.76 -12.29 -2.93
N VAL A 162 0.75 -12.82 -4.15
CA VAL A 162 1.73 -12.50 -5.19
C VAL A 162 1.01 -11.90 -6.38
N LEU A 163 1.46 -10.75 -6.81
CA LEU A 163 1.01 -10.08 -8.02
C LEU A 163 2.13 -10.07 -9.06
N GLN A 164 1.79 -10.45 -10.28
CA GLN A 164 2.70 -10.53 -11.42
C GLN A 164 2.25 -9.56 -12.50
N GLY A 165 3.19 -8.80 -13.05
CA GLY A 165 2.92 -7.84 -14.13
C GLY A 165 4.20 -7.43 -14.84
N GLY A 166 4.09 -6.59 -15.87
CA GLY A 166 5.27 -5.98 -16.48
C GLY A 166 5.99 -5.07 -15.49
N SER A 167 7.32 -5.02 -15.51
CA SER A 167 8.08 -4.19 -14.56
C SER A 167 7.71 -2.70 -14.60
N ARG A 168 7.21 -2.25 -15.76
CA ARG A 168 6.90 -0.87 -16.12
C ARG A 168 5.42 -0.51 -16.00
N GLU A 169 4.57 -1.50 -15.79
CA GLU A 169 3.13 -1.30 -15.76
C GLU A 169 2.72 -0.74 -14.41
N SER A 170 1.73 0.16 -14.42
CA SER A 170 1.08 0.58 -13.18
C SER A 170 0.44 -0.65 -12.54
N LEU A 171 0.81 -0.91 -11.30
CA LEU A 171 0.22 -1.98 -10.50
C LEU A 171 -1.20 -1.58 -10.02
N VAL A 172 -1.49 -0.28 -9.96
CA VAL A 172 -2.85 0.26 -9.71
C VAL A 172 -3.65 0.18 -11.00
N GLY A 173 -4.85 -0.40 -10.92
CA GLY A 173 -5.81 -0.46 -12.03
C GLY A 173 -6.03 -1.86 -12.63
N PRO A 174 -5.00 -2.63 -13.00
CA PRO A 174 -5.21 -3.97 -13.53
C PRO A 174 -5.84 -4.93 -12.50
N VAL A 175 -6.76 -5.78 -12.97
CA VAL A 175 -7.26 -6.93 -12.19
C VAL A 175 -6.27 -8.08 -12.39
N PHE A 176 -5.79 -8.66 -11.30
CA PHE A 176 -4.84 -9.77 -11.31
C PHE A 176 -5.42 -10.98 -10.56
N PRO A 177 -5.07 -12.21 -11.00
CA PRO A 177 -5.39 -13.41 -10.25
C PRO A 177 -4.52 -13.49 -8.99
N SER A 178 -5.13 -13.86 -7.88
CA SER A 178 -4.48 -14.18 -6.62
C SER A 178 -4.74 -15.64 -6.28
N SER A 179 -3.70 -16.33 -5.82
CA SER A 179 -3.78 -17.68 -5.27
C SER A 179 -3.08 -17.66 -3.91
N GLY A 180 -3.85 -17.81 -2.84
CA GLY A 180 -3.30 -18.07 -1.51
C GLY A 180 -2.76 -19.49 -1.41
N GLY A 181 -1.91 -19.76 -0.41
CA GLY A 181 -1.32 -21.09 -0.18
C GLY A 181 -2.34 -22.21 0.06
N ASP A 182 -3.53 -21.88 0.58
CA ASP A 182 -4.56 -22.85 1.01
C ASP A 182 -5.99 -22.49 0.55
N GLY A 183 -6.17 -21.51 -0.35
CA GLY A 183 -7.48 -20.92 -0.68
C GLY A 183 -7.88 -21.00 -2.16
N PRO A 184 -9.18 -20.81 -2.50
CA PRO A 184 -9.62 -20.72 -3.88
C PRO A 184 -8.97 -19.52 -4.58
N SER A 185 -8.66 -19.67 -5.86
CA SER A 185 -8.21 -18.58 -6.71
C SER A 185 -9.24 -17.44 -6.68
N GLU A 186 -8.81 -16.25 -6.28
CA GLU A 186 -9.63 -15.05 -6.27
C GLU A 186 -9.05 -13.99 -7.21
N TYR A 187 -9.87 -13.06 -7.68
CA TYR A 187 -9.39 -11.91 -8.42
C TYR A 187 -9.21 -10.73 -7.47
N CYS A 188 -8.19 -9.93 -7.72
CA CYS A 188 -7.84 -8.75 -6.93
C CYS A 188 -7.52 -7.56 -7.84
N GLN A 189 -7.64 -6.34 -7.31
CA GLN A 189 -7.23 -5.10 -7.98
C GLN A 189 -6.57 -4.18 -6.95
N ILE A 190 -5.40 -3.63 -7.25
CA ILE A 190 -4.85 -2.55 -6.43
C ILE A 190 -5.61 -1.28 -6.79
N VAL A 191 -6.23 -0.67 -5.78
CA VAL A 191 -7.02 0.56 -5.93
C VAL A 191 -6.35 1.77 -5.31
N GLY A 192 -5.21 1.57 -4.62
CA GLY A 192 -4.41 2.65 -4.06
C GLY A 192 -3.12 2.12 -3.42
N ASN A 193 -2.20 3.03 -3.14
CA ASN A 193 -0.97 2.74 -2.42
C ASN A 193 -0.63 3.90 -1.49
N PHE A 194 0.08 3.59 -0.41
CA PHE A 194 0.75 4.59 0.40
C PHE A 194 1.98 3.98 1.06
N ALA A 195 2.92 4.85 1.42
CA ALA A 195 4.19 4.52 2.00
C ALA A 195 4.38 5.36 3.26
N VAL A 196 5.03 4.76 4.26
CA VAL A 196 5.30 5.35 5.57
C VAL A 196 6.80 5.30 5.83
N THR A 197 7.36 6.41 6.31
CA THR A 197 8.79 6.50 6.64
C THR A 197 9.08 7.60 7.65
N ARG A 198 10.27 7.55 8.25
CA ARG A 198 10.84 8.64 9.04
C ARG A 198 11.72 9.59 8.23
N LEU A 199 12.04 9.22 6.99
CA LEU A 199 12.84 10.04 6.12
C LEU A 199 12.03 11.29 5.72
N PRO A 200 12.65 12.47 5.67
CA PRO A 200 12.00 13.64 5.12
C PRO A 200 11.78 13.42 3.62
N ARG A 201 10.69 13.98 3.10
CA ARG A 201 10.26 13.80 1.71
C ARG A 201 11.37 14.05 0.68
N PHE A 202 12.17 15.09 0.86
CA PHE A 202 13.23 15.45 -0.08
C PHE A 202 14.31 14.36 -0.23
N GLU A 203 14.60 13.58 0.83
CA GLU A 203 15.57 12.48 0.75
C GLU A 203 15.03 11.32 -0.08
N ILE A 204 13.71 11.08 0.02
CA ILE A 204 13.02 10.03 -0.74
C ILE A 204 13.01 10.40 -2.23
N GLU A 205 12.62 11.63 -2.54
CA GLU A 205 12.60 12.15 -3.92
C GLU A 205 13.99 12.11 -4.54
N ALA A 206 15.01 12.62 -3.84
CA ALA A 206 16.39 12.58 -4.31
C ALA A 206 16.90 11.15 -4.58
N HIS A 207 16.54 10.19 -3.72
CA HIS A 207 16.92 8.78 -3.91
C HIS A 207 16.23 8.16 -5.14
N ILE A 208 14.94 8.43 -5.35
CA ILE A 208 14.19 7.96 -6.51
C ILE A 208 14.81 8.57 -7.78
N GLU A 209 15.09 9.87 -7.79
CA GLU A 209 15.72 10.55 -8.92
C GLU A 209 17.10 9.95 -9.25
N GLU A 210 17.95 9.74 -8.24
CA GLU A 210 19.26 9.13 -8.40
C GLU A 210 19.17 7.70 -8.95
N TRP A 211 18.21 6.91 -8.48
CA TRP A 211 17.97 5.55 -8.96
C TRP A 211 17.57 5.57 -10.43
N PHE A 212 16.57 6.37 -10.80
CA PHE A 212 16.06 6.43 -12.18
C PHE A 212 17.06 7.07 -13.16
N ALA A 213 17.92 7.98 -12.71
CA ALA A 213 19.02 8.52 -13.53
C ALA A 213 20.04 7.45 -13.96
N ARG A 214 20.13 6.34 -13.22
CA ARG A 214 21.05 5.22 -13.50
C ARG A 214 20.43 4.14 -14.40
N VAL A 215 19.12 4.19 -14.66
CA VAL A 215 18.41 3.21 -15.49
C VAL A 215 18.30 3.77 -16.93
N PRO A 216 18.59 2.97 -17.97
CA PRO A 216 18.50 3.42 -19.36
C PRO A 216 17.07 3.88 -19.71
N TYR A 217 16.95 5.19 -19.93
CA TYR A 217 15.75 6.02 -20.10
C TYR A 217 14.65 5.46 -21.00
N THR A 218 13.41 5.38 -20.48
CA THR A 218 12.12 5.57 -21.21
C THR A 218 10.91 5.88 -20.31
N GLN A 219 11.05 5.95 -18.98
CA GLN A 219 9.90 6.01 -18.07
C GLN A 219 9.75 7.37 -17.36
N ALA A 220 8.52 7.67 -16.93
CA ALA A 220 8.24 8.78 -16.03
C ALA A 220 8.81 8.48 -14.64
N THR A 221 9.68 9.36 -14.13
CA THR A 221 10.18 9.28 -12.76
C THR A 221 9.01 9.39 -11.77
N PRO A 222 8.88 8.45 -10.80
CA PRO A 222 7.82 8.51 -9.82
C PRO A 222 7.88 9.79 -8.98
N SER A 223 6.73 10.39 -8.76
CA SER A 223 6.55 11.52 -7.86
C SER A 223 5.98 11.07 -6.53
N VAL A 224 6.39 11.76 -5.46
CA VAL A 224 5.87 11.57 -4.11
C VAL A 224 4.66 12.48 -3.92
N VAL A 225 3.48 11.91 -3.68
CA VAL A 225 2.23 12.67 -3.52
C VAL A 225 1.77 12.58 -2.05
N PRO A 226 1.48 13.70 -1.36
CA PRO A 226 0.94 13.65 0.01
C PRO A 226 -0.41 12.93 0.05
N VAL A 227 -0.63 12.09 1.07
CA VAL A 227 -1.93 11.44 1.27
C VAL A 227 -2.73 12.20 2.33
N GLY A 228 -3.98 12.55 2.03
CA GLY A 228 -4.91 13.13 3.01
C GLY A 228 -4.85 14.66 3.16
N GLN A 229 -4.48 15.40 2.10
CA GLN A 229 -4.70 16.85 2.00
C GLN A 229 -5.99 17.18 1.24
#